data_AF-A0A6G1AW87-F1
#
_entry.id   AF-A0A6G1AW87-F1
#
_cell.length_a   1.000
_cell.length_b   1.000
_cell.length_c   1.000
_cell.angle_alpha   90.00
_cell.angle_beta   90.00
_cell.angle_gamma   90.00
#
_symmetry.space_group_name_H-M   'P 1'
#
loop_
_entity.id
_entity.type
_entity.pdbx_description
1 polymer ?
#
loop_
_entity_poly.entity_id
_entity_poly.type
_entity_poly.pdbx_seq_one_letter_code
_entity_poly.pdbx_strand_id
1 'polypeptide(L)'
;DAMTARIDKAEEQISDIENKIMENNEVEKKRETKVLNHKGRLREFSDLLRCSNIHIIRVPEDEEREKGAKCLLKQIIAENFLNLGKNTDIKIQEAQGTHIELNQS
;
A
#
# COMPACT_ATOMS: atom_id res chain seq x y z
N ASP A 1 -13.30 14.69 60.30
CA ASP A 1 -13.51 15.89 59.49
C ASP A 1 -14.05 15.45 58.13
N ALA A 2 -15.21 15.98 57.70
CA ALA A 2 -15.86 15.57 56.46
C ALA A 2 -15.07 15.96 55.20
N MET A 3 -14.16 16.94 55.31
CA MET A 3 -13.29 17.33 54.20
C MET A 3 -12.21 16.28 53.93
N THR A 4 -11.59 15.72 54.97
CA THR A 4 -10.55 14.68 54.82
C THR A 4 -11.10 13.44 54.10
N ALA A 5 -12.27 12.94 54.50
CA ALA A 5 -12.88 11.77 53.85
C ALA A 5 -13.23 12.00 52.36
N ARG A 6 -13.51 13.24 51.96
CA ARG A 6 -13.73 13.60 50.55
C ARG A 6 -12.42 13.62 49.76
N ILE A 7 -11.33 14.03 50.40
CA ILE A 7 -9.97 14.02 49.80
C ILE A 7 -9.52 12.58 49.60
N ASP A 8 -9.60 11.73 50.63
CA ASP A 8 -9.19 10.31 50.54
C ASP A 8 -9.94 9.58 49.40
N LYS A 9 -11.24 9.82 49.29
CA LYS A 9 -12.05 9.25 48.20
C LYS A 9 -11.63 9.76 46.81
N ALA A 10 -11.27 11.03 46.70
CA ALA A 10 -10.81 11.59 45.43
C ALA A 10 -9.44 11.01 45.05
N GLU A 11 -8.55 10.79 46.02
CA GLU A 11 -7.24 10.16 45.79
C GLU A 11 -7.38 8.72 45.30
N GLU A 12 -8.27 7.92 45.89
CA GLU A 12 -8.56 6.56 45.43
C GLU A 12 -9.09 6.56 43.98
N GLN A 13 -10.01 7.47 43.66
CA GLN A 13 -10.54 7.62 42.31
C GLN A 13 -9.48 8.03 41.29
N ILE A 14 -8.54 8.90 41.68
CA ILE A 14 -7.41 9.29 40.83
C ILE A 14 -6.51 8.08 40.57
N SER A 15 -6.18 7.30 41.61
CA SER A 15 -5.35 6.10 41.45
C SER A 15 -5.99 5.06 40.53
N ASP A 16 -7.31 4.85 40.65
CA ASP A 16 -8.07 3.97 39.75
C ASP A 16 -8.04 4.45 38.29
N ILE A 17 -8.15 5.77 38.06
CA ILE A 17 -8.07 6.36 36.73
C ILE A 17 -6.66 6.21 36.15
N GLU A 18 -5.61 6.47 36.94
CA GLU A 18 -4.21 6.32 36.53
C GLU A 18 -3.92 4.88 36.11
N ASN A 19 -4.39 3.90 36.88
CA ASN A 19 -4.25 2.48 36.55
C ASN A 19 -4.94 2.13 35.23
N LYS A 20 -6.16 2.63 34.99
CA LYS A 20 -6.89 2.42 33.73
C LYS A 20 -6.19 3.09 32.54
N ILE A 21 -5.61 4.27 32.72
CA ILE A 21 -4.84 4.94 31.67
C ILE A 21 -3.61 4.12 31.31
N MET A 22 -2.89 3.57 32.30
CA MET A 22 -1.74 2.71 32.06
C MET A 22 -2.12 1.44 31.30
N GLU A 23 -3.21 0.77 31.68
CA GLU A 23 -3.71 -0.41 30.97
C GLU A 23 -4.11 -0.07 29.52
N ASN A 24 -4.83 1.03 29.31
CA ASN A 24 -5.23 1.48 27.98
C ASN A 24 -4.01 1.78 27.09
N ASN A 25 -2.97 2.43 27.64
CA ASN A 25 -1.74 2.73 26.91
C ASN A 25 -1.04 1.44 26.43
N GLU A 26 -0.98 0.40 27.28
CA GLU A 26 -0.41 -0.90 26.90
C GLU A 26 -1.23 -1.61 25.82
N VAL A 27 -2.57 -1.50 25.88
CA VAL A 27 -3.46 -2.04 24.84
C VAL A 27 -3.24 -1.30 23.52
N GLU A 28 -3.17 0.04 23.53
CA GLU A 28 -2.94 0.84 22.33
C GLU A 28 -1.57 0.56 21.70
N LYS A 29 -0.49 0.48 22.50
CA LYS A 29 0.85 0.11 22.00
C LYS A 29 0.86 -1.25 21.30
N LYS A 30 0.11 -2.24 21.83
CA LYS A 30 -0.06 -3.55 21.18
C LYS A 30 -0.86 -3.44 19.88
N ARG A 31 -1.89 -2.59 19.82
CA ARG A 31 -2.66 -2.32 18.60
C ARG A 31 -1.79 -1.66 17.53
N GLU A 32 -1.03 -0.65 17.87
CA GLU A 32 -0.09 0.04 16.97
C GLU A 32 0.93 -0.93 16.38
N THR A 33 1.55 -1.76 17.23
CA THR A 33 2.51 -2.79 16.79
C THR A 33 1.86 -3.76 15.80
N LYS A 34 0.62 -4.19 16.05
CA LYS A 34 -0.14 -5.02 15.11
C LYS A 34 -0.36 -4.28 13.80
N VAL A 35 -0.82 -3.03 13.82
CA VAL A 35 -1.07 -2.25 12.60
C VAL A 35 0.20 -2.12 11.75
N LEU A 36 1.34 -1.80 12.37
CA LEU A 36 2.63 -1.71 11.67
C LEU A 36 3.02 -3.05 11.01
N ASN A 37 2.88 -4.16 11.74
CA ASN A 37 3.17 -5.49 11.20
C ASN A 37 2.25 -5.86 10.02
N HIS A 38 0.94 -5.57 10.12
CA HIS A 38 0.01 -5.82 9.03
C HIS A 38 0.32 -4.94 7.80
N LYS A 39 0.68 -3.67 8.01
CA LYS A 39 1.11 -2.77 6.93
C LYS A 39 2.34 -3.29 6.21
N GLY A 40 3.33 -3.81 6.94
CA GLY A 40 4.52 -4.44 6.35
C GLY A 40 4.15 -5.65 5.48
N ARG A 41 3.35 -6.58 6.03
CA ARG A 41 2.88 -7.76 5.30
C ARG A 41 2.05 -7.43 4.06
N LEU A 42 1.20 -6.40 4.12
CA LEU A 42 0.44 -5.93 2.96
C LEU A 42 1.34 -5.37 1.86
N ARG A 43 2.43 -4.68 2.23
CA ARG A 43 3.44 -4.21 1.28
C ARG A 43 4.14 -5.40 0.61
N GLU A 44 4.63 -6.35 1.39
CA GLU A 44 5.27 -7.57 0.87
C GLU A 44 4.35 -8.33 -0.09
N PHE A 45 3.09 -8.51 0.29
CA PHE A 45 2.10 -9.18 -0.55
C PHE A 45 1.83 -8.41 -1.85
N SER A 46 1.69 -7.08 -1.77
CA SER A 46 1.55 -6.22 -2.95
C SER A 46 2.77 -6.33 -3.87
N ASP A 47 3.98 -6.36 -3.32
CA ASP A 47 5.21 -6.47 -4.09
C ASP A 47 5.31 -7.85 -4.78
N LEU A 48 4.90 -8.92 -4.08
CA LEU A 48 4.78 -10.25 -4.66
C LEU A 48 3.77 -10.31 -5.81
N LEU A 49 2.61 -9.66 -5.66
CA LEU A 49 1.62 -9.61 -6.75
C LEU A 49 2.12 -8.80 -7.96
N ARG A 50 2.93 -7.77 -7.72
CA ARG A 50 3.45 -6.89 -8.79
C ARG A 50 4.79 -7.35 -9.36
N CYS A 51 5.37 -8.44 -8.86
CA CYS A 51 6.71 -8.88 -9.25
C CYS A 51 6.84 -9.25 -10.75
N SER A 52 5.74 -9.61 -11.39
CA SER A 52 5.68 -9.93 -12.83
C SER A 52 5.14 -8.77 -13.69
N ASN A 53 4.75 -7.65 -13.07
CA ASN A 53 4.22 -6.50 -13.79
C ASN A 53 5.35 -5.68 -14.40
N ILE A 54 5.17 -5.26 -15.65
CA ILE A 54 6.09 -4.39 -16.37
C ILE A 54 5.40 -3.04 -16.59
N HIS A 55 6.11 -1.95 -16.29
CA HIS A 55 5.62 -0.60 -16.52
C HIS A 55 6.38 0.03 -17.70
N ILE A 56 5.66 0.34 -18.78
CA ILE A 56 6.21 1.02 -19.94
C ILE A 56 5.84 2.49 -19.83
N ILE A 57 6.85 3.35 -19.80
CA ILE A 57 6.68 4.80 -19.72
C ILE A 57 6.83 5.43 -21.10
N ARG A 58 6.28 6.65 -21.25
CA ARG A 58 6.38 7.48 -22.46
C ARG A 58 5.70 6.86 -23.70
N VAL A 59 4.67 6.06 -23.48
CA VAL A 59 3.77 5.61 -24.55
C VAL A 59 2.83 6.78 -24.91
N PRO A 60 2.74 7.20 -26.18
CA PRO A 60 1.76 8.20 -26.59
C PRO A 60 0.33 7.69 -26.37
N GLU A 61 -0.51 8.45 -25.67
CA GLU A 61 -1.88 8.03 -25.33
C GLU A 61 -2.74 7.75 -26.56
N ASP A 62 -2.62 8.57 -27.61
CA ASP A 62 -3.35 8.38 -28.85
C ASP A 62 -2.98 7.06 -29.53
N GLU A 63 -1.69 6.69 -29.49
CA GLU A 63 -1.19 5.45 -30.07
C GLU A 63 -1.67 4.24 -29.28
N GLU A 64 -1.73 4.36 -27.94
CA GLU A 64 -2.32 3.32 -27.08
C GLU A 64 -3.82 3.18 -27.33
N ARG A 65 -4.55 4.28 -27.47
CA ARG A 65 -5.99 4.28 -27.74
C ARG A 65 -6.31 3.66 -29.10
N GLU A 66 -5.48 3.90 -30.10
CA GLU A 66 -5.65 3.36 -31.46
C GLU A 66 -5.30 1.87 -31.55
N LYS A 67 -4.12 1.48 -31.08
CA LYS A 67 -3.58 0.12 -31.27
C LYS A 67 -3.92 -0.83 -30.12
N GLY A 68 -4.17 -0.29 -28.93
CA GLY A 68 -4.32 -1.02 -27.68
C GLY A 68 -3.00 -1.41 -27.03
N ALA A 69 -2.96 -1.42 -25.70
CA ALA A 69 -1.77 -1.71 -24.90
C ALA A 69 -1.10 -3.06 -25.23
N LYS A 70 -1.88 -4.13 -25.48
CA LYS A 70 -1.34 -5.46 -25.82
C LYS A 70 -0.60 -5.45 -27.17
N CYS A 71 -1.10 -4.73 -28.17
CA CYS A 71 -0.43 -4.63 -29.48
C CYS A 71 0.84 -3.82 -29.39
N LEU A 72 0.81 -2.68 -28.68
CA LEU A 72 1.99 -1.86 -28.45
C LEU A 72 3.09 -2.61 -27.72
N LEU A 73 2.76 -3.37 -26.67
CA LEU A 73 3.72 -4.20 -25.96
C LEU A 73 4.41 -5.20 -26.91
N LYS A 74 3.65 -5.86 -27.79
CA LYS A 74 4.21 -6.79 -28.78
C LYS A 74 5.12 -6.07 -29.79
N GLN A 75 4.71 -4.89 -30.26
CA GLN A 75 5.51 -4.08 -31.18
C GLN A 75 6.84 -3.67 -30.53
N ILE A 76 6.79 -3.16 -29.29
CA ILE A 76 7.99 -2.76 -28.52
C ILE A 76 8.93 -3.95 -28.31
N ILE A 77 8.40 -5.13 -27.96
CA ILE A 77 9.21 -6.34 -27.78
C ILE A 77 9.87 -6.76 -29.11
N ALA A 78 9.13 -6.75 -30.21
CA ALA A 78 9.67 -7.14 -31.51
C ALA A 78 10.74 -6.18 -32.02
N GLU A 79 10.56 -4.87 -31.83
CA GLU A 79 11.49 -3.82 -32.28
C GLU A 79 12.78 -3.77 -31.44
N ASN A 80 12.66 -3.90 -30.11
CA ASN A 80 13.80 -3.71 -29.20
C ASN A 80 14.45 -5.02 -28.75
N PHE A 81 13.70 -6.12 -28.70
CA PHE A 81 14.15 -7.40 -28.16
C PHE A 81 13.94 -8.53 -29.17
N LEU A 82 14.69 -8.47 -30.29
CA LEU A 82 14.64 -9.44 -31.39
C LEU A 82 14.64 -10.91 -30.94
N ASN A 83 15.35 -11.26 -29.86
CA ASN A 83 15.39 -12.62 -29.32
C ASN A 83 14.09 -13.03 -28.62
N LEU A 84 13.42 -12.08 -27.94
CA LEU A 84 12.11 -12.29 -27.31
C LEU A 84 10.96 -12.25 -28.33
N GLY A 85 11.11 -11.42 -29.37
CA GLY A 85 10.12 -11.30 -30.44
C GLY A 85 10.06 -12.53 -31.36
N LYS A 86 11.13 -13.32 -31.43
CA LYS A 86 11.22 -14.48 -32.34
C LYS A 86 10.71 -15.80 -31.74
N ASN A 87 10.79 -16.01 -30.41
CA ASN A 87 10.73 -17.36 -29.83
C ASN A 87 10.18 -17.47 -28.41
N THR A 88 9.20 -16.64 -28.01
CA THR A 88 8.61 -16.81 -26.67
C THR A 88 7.09 -16.77 -26.71
N ASP A 89 6.47 -17.80 -26.12
CA ASP A 89 5.04 -17.85 -25.78
C ASP A 89 4.77 -16.87 -24.62
N ILE A 90 5.00 -15.57 -24.87
CA ILE A 90 4.82 -14.51 -23.88
C ILE A 90 3.33 -14.40 -23.59
N LYS A 91 2.91 -14.96 -22.45
CA LYS A 91 1.53 -14.89 -21.98
C LYS A 91 1.29 -13.56 -21.28
N ILE A 92 0.62 -12.66 -21.98
CA ILE A 92 0.16 -11.39 -21.42
C ILE A 92 -1.22 -11.62 -20.80
N GLN A 93 -1.28 -11.70 -19.48
CA GLN A 93 -2.54 -11.77 -18.74
C GLN A 93 -3.37 -10.50 -18.99
N GLU A 94 -2.79 -9.34 -18.71
CA GLU A 94 -3.42 -8.03 -18.85
C GLU A 94 -2.40 -7.01 -19.35
N ALA A 95 -2.87 -6.01 -20.10
CA ALA A 95 -2.11 -4.82 -20.43
C ALA A 95 -3.09 -3.65 -20.55
N GLN A 96 -2.81 -2.57 -19.82
CA GLN A 96 -3.64 -1.38 -19.73
C GLN A 96 -2.76 -0.17 -19.48
N GLY A 97 -3.11 0.95 -20.09
CA GLY A 97 -2.58 2.26 -19.76
C GLY A 97 -3.04 2.72 -18.40
N THR A 98 -2.19 3.48 -17.73
CA THR A 98 -2.55 4.16 -16.48
C THR A 98 -2.63 5.64 -16.81
N HIS A 99 -3.83 6.23 -16.74
CA HIS A 99 -3.98 7.67 -16.91
C HIS A 99 -3.35 8.37 -15.70
N ILE A 100 -2.25 9.08 -15.93
CA ILE A 100 -1.59 9.89 -14.90
C ILE A 100 -1.92 11.34 -15.22
N GLU A 101 -2.79 11.96 -14.42
CA GLU A 101 -2.95 13.41 -14.42
C GLU A 101 -1.64 14.03 -13.91
N LEU A 102 -0.79 14.44 -14.84
CA LEU A 102 0.34 15.31 -14.51
C LEU A 102 -0.26 16.68 -14.19
N ASN A 103 -0.50 16.95 -12.90
CA ASN A 103 -0.78 18.30 -12.42
C ASN A 103 0.40 19.19 -12.82
N GLN A 104 0.25 19.94 -13.90
CA GLN A 104 1.20 20.95 -14.32
C GLN A 104 1.03 22.15 -13.37
N SER A 105 2.07 22.43 -12.58
CA SER A 105 2.20 23.63 -11.75
C SER A 105 2.53 24.86 -12.58
#